data_AF-A7UE66-F1
#
_entry.id   AF-A7UE66-F1
#
_cell.length_a   1.000
_cell.length_b   1.000
_cell.length_c   1.000
_cell.angle_alpha   90.00
_cell.angle_beta   90.00
_cell.angle_gamma   90.00
#
_symmetry.space_group_name_H-M   'P 1'
#
loop_
_entity.id
_entity.type
_entity.pdbx_description
1 polymer ?
#
loop_
_entity_poly.entity_id
_entity_poly.type
_entity_poly.pdbx_seq_one_letter_code
_entity_poly.pdbx_strand_id
1 'polypeptide(L)'
;KANKLMYIDQDAFQHLPSLRYLLISNTGLRFLPVVQKVHSFQKVLLDIQDNINIRTIERNSFMGLSSESVILWLNKNGIQEIENHAFNGTYLDELNLSDNQNLEKLPNDVFQGANGPVVLDISRTKISFLPGHGLELIKKLRARSTYNLRKLPDLSKFRSLIEANFTYPSHCC
;
A
#
# COMPACT_ATOMS: atom_id res chain seq x y z
N LYS A 1 -25.50 -11.30 1.39
CA LYS A 1 -24.46 -11.48 0.34
C LYS A 1 -23.40 -12.41 0.89
N ALA A 2 -23.11 -13.51 0.21
CA ALA A 2 -22.29 -14.58 0.76
C ALA A 2 -20.82 -14.39 0.34
N ASN A 3 -20.02 -13.78 1.21
CA ASN A 3 -18.56 -13.64 1.05
C ASN A 3 -17.89 -14.97 1.40
N LYS A 4 -18.16 -16.01 0.59
CA LYS A 4 -17.75 -17.40 0.88
C LYS A 4 -16.28 -17.69 0.60
N LEU A 5 -15.64 -16.91 -0.27
CA LEU A 5 -14.21 -17.06 -0.53
C LEU A 5 -13.43 -16.51 0.66
N MET A 6 -13.01 -17.39 1.56
CA MET A 6 -12.28 -17.05 2.78
C MET A 6 -10.79 -17.40 2.72
N TYR A 7 -10.40 -18.22 1.74
CA TYR A 7 -9.04 -18.72 1.57
C TYR A 7 -8.70 -18.83 0.08
N ILE A 8 -7.49 -18.41 -0.28
CA ILE A 8 -6.84 -18.70 -1.55
C ILE A 8 -5.60 -19.51 -1.19
N ASP A 9 -5.38 -20.61 -1.90
CA ASP A 9 -4.21 -21.43 -1.67
C ASP A 9 -2.92 -20.66 -1.95
N GLN A 10 -1.88 -20.87 -1.13
CA GLN A 10 -0.58 -20.21 -1.27
C GLN A 10 0.07 -20.47 -2.64
N ASP A 11 -0.30 -21.56 -3.30
CA ASP A 11 0.20 -21.98 -4.59
C ASP A 11 -0.75 -21.65 -5.75
N ALA A 12 -1.83 -20.91 -5.49
CA ALA A 12 -2.80 -20.54 -6.52
C ALA A 12 -2.23 -19.60 -7.60
N PHE A 13 -1.25 -18.76 -7.25
CA PHE A 13 -0.63 -17.80 -8.15
C PHE A 13 0.85 -18.14 -8.35
N GLN A 14 1.14 -18.89 -9.41
CA GLN A 14 2.50 -19.29 -9.78
C GLN A 14 2.79 -18.99 -11.25
N HIS A 15 4.00 -18.51 -11.51
CA HIS A 15 4.62 -18.33 -12.82
C HIS A 15 3.66 -17.73 -13.86
N LEU A 16 3.29 -16.47 -13.65
CA LEU A 16 2.41 -15.71 -14.54
C LEU A 16 3.22 -14.57 -15.21
N PRO A 17 4.12 -14.89 -16.16
CA PRO A 17 5.09 -13.94 -16.72
C PRO A 17 4.45 -12.76 -17.46
N SER A 18 3.19 -12.90 -17.89
CA SER A 18 2.43 -11.89 -18.63
C SER A 18 1.34 -11.23 -17.78
N LEU A 19 1.28 -11.48 -16.46
CA LEU A 19 0.27 -10.90 -15.58
C LEU A 19 0.42 -9.37 -15.57
N ARG A 20 -0.68 -8.65 -15.81
CA ARG A 20 -0.71 -7.18 -15.77
C ARG A 20 -1.72 -6.63 -14.76
N TYR A 21 -2.76 -7.42 -14.47
CA TYR A 21 -3.85 -7.00 -13.62
C TYR A 21 -4.35 -8.19 -12.81
N LEU A 22 -4.45 -8.02 -11.49
CA LEU A 22 -5.06 -8.99 -10.58
C LEU A 22 -6.05 -8.24 -9.69
N LEU A 23 -7.33 -8.56 -9.83
CA LEU A 23 -8.43 -7.98 -9.06
C LEU A 23 -8.98 -9.00 -8.05
N ILE A 24 -9.00 -8.63 -6.77
CA ILE A 24 -9.66 -9.38 -5.70
C ILE A 24 -10.52 -8.40 -4.92
N SER A 25 -11.83 -8.46 -5.13
CA SER A 25 -12.76 -7.54 -4.47
C SER A 25 -13.98 -8.22 -3.87
N ASN A 26 -14.45 -7.66 -2.76
CA ASN A 26 -15.68 -8.08 -2.08
C ASN A 26 -15.69 -9.58 -1.72
N THR A 27 -14.59 -10.04 -1.12
CA THR A 27 -14.42 -11.42 -0.65
C THR A 27 -14.44 -11.53 0.88
N GLY A 28 -14.37 -12.75 1.40
CA GLY A 28 -14.25 -13.05 2.83
C GLY A 28 -12.82 -13.29 3.29
N LEU A 29 -11.82 -13.02 2.43
CA LEU A 29 -10.41 -13.31 2.69
C LEU A 29 -9.92 -12.58 3.93
N ARG A 30 -9.13 -13.30 4.73
CA ARG A 30 -8.52 -12.77 5.96
C ARG A 30 -7.08 -12.29 5.76
N PHE A 31 -6.44 -12.78 4.70
CA PHE A 31 -5.05 -12.52 4.38
C PHE A 31 -4.92 -12.08 2.92
N LEU A 32 -3.87 -11.33 2.62
CA LEU A 32 -3.49 -11.04 1.24
C LEU A 32 -3.13 -12.35 0.51
N PRO A 33 -3.35 -12.43 -0.82
CA PRO A 33 -2.88 -13.58 -1.59
C PRO A 33 -1.35 -13.65 -1.58
N VAL A 34 -0.81 -14.87 -1.55
CA VAL A 34 0.62 -15.14 -1.71
C VAL A 34 0.99 -14.89 -3.17
N VAL A 35 1.89 -13.94 -3.42
CA VAL A 35 2.30 -13.53 -4.79
C VAL A 35 3.78 -13.76 -5.07
N GLN A 36 4.53 -14.33 -4.12
CA GLN A 36 5.98 -14.51 -4.22
C GLN A 36 6.42 -15.34 -5.42
N LYS A 37 5.54 -16.23 -5.91
CA LYS A 37 5.81 -17.13 -7.04
C LYS A 37 5.27 -16.61 -8.38
N VAL A 38 4.70 -15.41 -8.43
CA VAL A 38 4.09 -14.86 -9.67
C VAL A 38 5.15 -14.55 -10.73
N HIS A 39 6.18 -13.78 -10.37
CA HIS A 39 7.30 -13.39 -11.23
C HIS A 39 6.89 -12.84 -12.61
N SER A 40 5.99 -11.85 -12.64
CA SER A 40 5.61 -11.20 -13.90
C SER A 40 6.78 -10.39 -14.49
N PHE A 41 6.87 -10.35 -15.82
CA PHE A 41 7.80 -9.47 -16.56
C PHE A 41 7.11 -8.18 -17.03
N GLN A 42 5.91 -7.90 -16.54
CA GLN A 42 5.12 -6.73 -16.91
C GLN A 42 4.91 -5.85 -15.69
N LYS A 43 4.61 -4.57 -15.92
CA LYS A 43 4.02 -3.75 -14.86
C LYS A 43 2.71 -4.38 -14.39
N VAL A 44 2.54 -4.49 -13.07
CA VAL A 44 1.36 -5.14 -12.47
C VAL A 44 0.55 -4.13 -11.67
N LEU A 45 -0.75 -4.06 -11.96
CA LEU A 45 -1.75 -3.48 -11.06
C LEU A 45 -2.35 -4.59 -10.20
N LEU A 46 -2.06 -4.56 -8.90
CA LEU A 46 -2.70 -5.40 -7.90
C LEU A 46 -3.80 -4.60 -7.22
N ASP A 47 -5.04 -5.01 -7.47
CA ASP A 47 -6.24 -4.33 -7.06
C ASP A 47 -7.01 -5.19 -6.05
N ILE A 48 -6.86 -4.86 -4.76
CA ILE A 48 -7.47 -5.56 -3.64
C ILE A 48 -8.30 -4.56 -2.86
N GLN A 49 -9.62 -4.56 -3.06
CA GLN A 49 -10.54 -3.59 -2.47
C GLN A 49 -11.80 -4.25 -1.90
N ASP A 50 -12.43 -3.62 -0.91
CA ASP A 50 -13.68 -4.11 -0.29
C ASP A 50 -13.54 -5.50 0.39
N ASN A 51 -12.34 -5.87 0.84
CA ASN A 51 -12.07 -7.08 1.62
C ASN A 51 -11.88 -6.73 3.10
N ILE A 52 -13.01 -6.49 3.78
CA ILE A 52 -13.05 -5.99 5.17
C ILE A 52 -12.37 -6.89 6.21
N ASN A 53 -12.09 -8.14 5.86
CA ASN A 53 -11.46 -9.11 6.75
C ASN A 53 -9.92 -9.16 6.60
N ILE A 54 -9.34 -8.52 5.57
CA ILE A 54 -7.89 -8.36 5.44
C ILE A 54 -7.46 -7.24 6.38
N ARG A 55 -6.72 -7.60 7.44
CA ARG A 55 -6.38 -6.69 8.54
C ARG A 55 -4.91 -6.30 8.63
N THR A 56 -4.04 -7.11 8.04
CA THR A 56 -2.59 -6.95 8.16
C THR A 56 -1.93 -7.03 6.80
N ILE A 57 -0.93 -6.18 6.57
CA ILE A 57 0.06 -6.36 5.50
C ILE A 57 1.35 -6.86 6.15
N GLU A 58 1.69 -8.11 5.87
CA GLU A 58 2.85 -8.78 6.44
C GLU A 58 4.15 -8.36 5.73
N ARG A 59 5.29 -8.58 6.38
CA ARG A 59 6.62 -8.42 5.79
C ARG A 59 6.72 -9.14 4.43
N ASN A 60 7.35 -8.48 3.45
CA ASN A 60 7.58 -9.03 2.10
C ASN A 60 6.31 -9.48 1.35
N SER A 61 5.13 -8.92 1.67
CA SER A 61 3.84 -9.34 1.07
C SER A 61 3.80 -9.25 -0.46
N PHE A 62 4.59 -8.36 -1.07
CA PHE A 62 4.58 -8.10 -2.51
C PHE A 62 5.91 -8.44 -3.22
N MET A 63 6.86 -9.01 -2.49
CA MET A 63 8.12 -9.50 -3.06
C MET A 63 7.81 -10.57 -4.10
N GLY A 64 8.46 -10.54 -5.27
CA GLY A 64 8.28 -11.54 -6.32
C GLY A 64 7.04 -11.38 -7.21
N LEU A 65 6.18 -10.38 -6.95
CA LEU A 65 5.00 -10.10 -7.80
C LEU A 65 5.37 -9.77 -9.25
N SER A 66 6.35 -8.89 -9.43
CA SER A 66 6.87 -8.47 -10.74
C SER A 66 8.35 -8.11 -10.65
N SER A 67 9.08 -8.31 -11.74
CA SER A 67 10.42 -7.72 -11.94
C SER A 67 10.37 -6.25 -12.38
N GLU A 68 9.19 -5.77 -12.79
CA GLU A 68 8.90 -4.39 -13.18
C GLU A 68 8.20 -3.62 -12.04
N SER A 69 7.82 -2.37 -12.30
CA SER A 69 7.05 -1.58 -11.33
C SER A 69 5.63 -2.10 -11.10
N VAL A 70 5.12 -1.86 -9.90
CA VAL A 70 3.78 -2.28 -9.47
C VAL A 70 2.96 -1.11 -8.94
N ILE A 71 1.65 -1.20 -9.14
CA ILE A 71 0.65 -0.35 -8.51
C ILE A 71 -0.14 -1.21 -7.53
N LEU A 72 -0.18 -0.79 -6.28
CA LEU A 72 -0.88 -1.49 -5.21
C LEU A 72 -2.09 -0.65 -4.76
N TRP A 73 -3.27 -1.10 -5.15
CA TRP A 73 -4.52 -0.57 -4.62
C TRP A 73 -5.03 -1.51 -3.53
N LEU A 74 -4.83 -1.09 -2.28
CA LEU A 74 -5.17 -1.82 -1.06
C LEU A 74 -6.23 -1.05 -0.25
N ASN A 75 -6.93 -0.14 -0.90
CA ASN A 75 -7.90 0.75 -0.28
C ASN A 75 -9.21 0.04 0.03
N LYS A 76 -10.00 0.61 0.95
CA LYS A 76 -11.32 0.07 1.37
C LYS A 76 -11.26 -1.38 1.88
N ASN A 77 -10.17 -1.77 2.54
CA ASN A 77 -10.08 -3.05 3.24
C ASN A 77 -10.26 -2.84 4.76
N GLY A 78 -10.00 -3.88 5.53
CA GLY A 78 -9.98 -3.83 6.99
C GLY A 78 -8.60 -3.56 7.58
N ILE A 79 -7.65 -3.02 6.80
CA ILE A 79 -6.24 -2.96 7.21
C ILE A 79 -6.11 -2.04 8.43
N GLN A 80 -5.46 -2.56 9.46
CA GLN A 80 -5.19 -1.88 10.72
C GLN A 80 -3.71 -1.95 11.09
N GLU A 81 -2.98 -2.93 10.54
CA GLU A 81 -1.57 -3.16 10.81
C GLU A 81 -0.79 -3.34 9.49
N ILE A 82 0.41 -2.77 9.46
CA ILE A 82 1.38 -2.97 8.39
C ILE A 82 2.69 -3.25 9.11
N GLU A 83 3.39 -4.32 8.74
CA GLU A 83 4.68 -4.66 9.33
C GLU A 83 5.83 -3.83 8.71
N ASN A 84 6.94 -3.71 9.43
CA ASN A 84 8.19 -3.24 8.85
C ASN A 84 8.57 -4.13 7.64
N HIS A 85 9.14 -3.53 6.60
CA HIS A 85 9.53 -4.23 5.37
C HIS A 85 8.37 -4.90 4.61
N ALA A 86 7.12 -4.44 4.80
CA ALA A 86 5.95 -4.94 4.08
C ALA A 86 6.09 -4.86 2.55
N PHE A 87 6.76 -3.80 2.06
CA PHE A 87 6.96 -3.54 0.62
C PHE A 87 8.40 -3.81 0.15
N ASN A 88 9.20 -4.54 0.93
CA ASN A 88 10.60 -4.83 0.61
C ASN A 88 10.72 -5.65 -0.70
N GLY A 89 11.70 -5.28 -1.54
CA GLY A 89 11.96 -5.93 -2.82
C GLY A 89 10.95 -5.57 -3.92
N THR A 90 10.23 -4.47 -3.77
CA THR A 90 9.18 -4.03 -4.71
C THR A 90 9.48 -2.65 -5.29
N TYR A 91 9.25 -2.48 -6.59
CA TYR A 91 9.27 -1.19 -7.28
C TYR A 91 7.86 -0.60 -7.29
N LEU A 92 7.56 0.32 -6.39
CA LEU A 92 6.24 0.92 -6.18
C LEU A 92 6.06 2.20 -7.02
N ASP A 93 5.23 2.13 -8.05
CA ASP A 93 4.75 3.33 -8.75
C ASP A 93 3.68 4.03 -7.88
N GLU A 94 2.72 3.28 -7.34
CA GLU A 94 1.63 3.83 -6.53
C GLU A 94 1.22 2.88 -5.41
N LEU A 95 0.98 3.44 -4.23
CA LEU A 95 0.43 2.76 -3.07
C LEU A 95 -0.81 3.52 -2.57
N ASN A 96 -1.96 2.88 -2.66
CA ASN A 96 -3.22 3.41 -2.16
C ASN A 96 -3.69 2.60 -0.94
N LEU A 97 -3.58 3.20 0.24
CA LEU A 97 -4.04 2.67 1.53
C LEU A 97 -5.31 3.39 2.02
N SER A 98 -5.94 4.21 1.19
CA SER A 98 -7.09 5.01 1.60
C SER A 98 -8.28 4.17 2.06
N ASP A 99 -9.18 4.75 2.85
CA ASP A 99 -10.37 4.07 3.40
C ASP A 99 -10.10 2.87 4.32
N ASN A 100 -8.86 2.62 4.73
CA ASN A 100 -8.55 1.70 5.82
C ASN A 100 -8.72 2.44 7.16
N GLN A 101 -9.97 2.56 7.61
CA GLN A 101 -10.39 3.46 8.70
C GLN A 101 -9.78 3.15 10.08
N ASN A 102 -9.19 1.97 10.25
CA ASN A 102 -8.52 1.54 11.49
C ASN A 102 -6.99 1.53 11.39
N LEU A 103 -6.42 1.93 10.25
CA LEU A 103 -4.98 2.04 10.10
C LEU A 103 -4.47 3.31 10.81
N GLU A 104 -3.71 3.13 11.89
CA GLU A 104 -3.27 4.23 12.77
C GLU A 104 -1.79 4.59 12.61
N LYS A 105 -0.97 3.66 12.08
CA LYS A 105 0.48 3.78 12.04
C LYS A 105 1.02 3.26 10.72
N LEU A 106 2.01 3.98 10.20
CA LEU A 106 2.97 3.44 9.24
C LEU A 106 4.28 3.23 10.00
N PRO A 107 4.80 1.99 10.10
CA PRO A 107 6.10 1.76 10.71
C PRO A 107 7.20 2.55 10.02
N ASN A 108 8.27 2.89 10.74
CA ASN A 108 9.38 3.65 10.16
C ASN A 108 10.03 2.93 8.97
N ASP A 109 10.19 1.61 9.06
CA ASP A 109 10.90 0.81 8.04
C ASP A 109 9.92 0.20 7.03
N VAL A 110 8.71 0.76 6.89
CA VAL A 110 7.66 0.22 5.98
C VAL A 110 8.11 0.22 4.52
N PHE A 111 8.88 1.23 4.11
CA PHE A 111 9.44 1.38 2.75
C PHE A 111 10.90 0.93 2.65
N GLN A 112 11.47 0.33 3.70
CA GLN A 112 12.84 -0.15 3.65
C GLN A 112 12.97 -1.30 2.64
N GLY A 113 13.90 -1.16 1.70
CA GLY A 113 14.12 -2.12 0.60
C GLY A 113 13.10 -2.01 -0.55
N ALA A 114 12.14 -1.09 -0.47
CA ALA A 114 11.27 -0.72 -1.59
C ALA A 114 11.93 0.38 -2.44
N ASN A 115 11.63 0.40 -3.74
CA ASN A 115 11.89 1.57 -4.59
C ASN A 115 10.57 2.31 -4.80
N GLY A 116 10.43 3.51 -4.24
CA GLY A 116 9.16 4.26 -4.19
C GLY A 116 8.55 4.25 -2.78
N PRO A 117 7.25 4.55 -2.64
CA PRO A 117 6.27 4.82 -3.70
C PRO A 117 6.47 6.20 -4.37
N VAL A 118 6.07 6.32 -5.64
CA VAL A 118 6.01 7.62 -6.33
C VAL A 118 4.70 8.36 -5.99
N VAL A 119 3.60 7.62 -5.84
CA VAL A 119 2.30 8.13 -5.40
C VAL A 119 1.88 7.41 -4.12
N LEU A 120 1.55 8.17 -3.08
CA LEU A 120 1.04 7.63 -1.82
C LEU A 120 -0.32 8.26 -1.48
N ASP A 121 -1.32 7.42 -1.27
CA ASP A 121 -2.63 7.83 -0.77
C ASP A 121 -2.96 7.15 0.56
N ILE A 122 -3.04 7.95 1.62
CA ILE A 122 -3.42 7.56 2.98
C ILE A 122 -4.70 8.27 3.44
N SER A 123 -5.50 8.76 2.49
CA SER A 123 -6.75 9.48 2.77
C SER A 123 -7.73 8.63 3.56
N ARG A 124 -8.52 9.25 4.45
CA ARG A 124 -9.57 8.56 5.24
C ARG A 124 -9.02 7.37 6.06
N THR A 125 -7.80 7.53 6.59
CA THR A 125 -7.20 6.63 7.59
C THR A 125 -7.05 7.36 8.93
N LYS A 126 -6.65 6.63 9.98
CA LYS A 126 -6.32 7.20 11.30
C LYS A 126 -4.82 7.40 11.48
N ILE A 127 -4.03 7.35 10.40
CA ILE A 127 -2.57 7.51 10.45
C ILE A 127 -2.23 8.82 11.16
N SER A 128 -1.36 8.71 12.16
CA SER A 128 -0.97 9.84 13.02
C SER A 128 0.40 10.42 12.69
N PHE A 129 1.27 9.65 12.04
CA PHE A 129 2.61 10.06 11.60
C PHE A 129 3.01 9.31 10.32
N LEU A 130 3.87 9.95 9.51
CA LEU A 130 4.55 9.34 8.37
C LEU A 130 5.93 8.80 8.82
N PRO A 131 6.49 7.80 8.12
CA PRO A 131 7.80 7.26 8.45
C PRO A 131 8.91 8.31 8.26
N GLY A 132 10.00 8.21 9.04
CA GLY A 132 11.12 9.16 8.98
C GLY A 132 12.03 9.05 7.74
N HIS A 133 11.86 8.01 6.93
CA HIS A 133 12.65 7.72 5.72
C HIS A 133 11.80 6.98 4.68
N GLY A 134 12.36 6.80 3.47
CA GLY A 134 11.65 6.15 2.35
C GLY A 134 10.65 7.06 1.62
N LEU A 135 10.58 8.35 1.98
CA LEU A 135 9.68 9.34 1.37
C LEU A 135 10.31 10.14 0.21
N GLU A 136 11.61 9.92 -0.04
CA GLU A 136 12.45 10.71 -0.94
C GLU A 136 11.95 10.72 -2.39
N LEU A 137 11.30 9.63 -2.81
CA LEU A 137 10.80 9.41 -4.18
C LEU A 137 9.30 9.78 -4.36
N ILE A 138 8.60 10.13 -3.28
CA ILE A 138 7.19 10.51 -3.36
C ILE A 138 7.07 11.82 -4.14
N LYS A 139 6.36 11.74 -5.26
CA LYS A 139 5.97 12.88 -6.10
C LYS A 139 4.59 13.39 -5.73
N LYS A 140 3.67 12.49 -5.37
CA LYS A 140 2.29 12.84 -5.04
C LYS A 140 1.88 12.24 -3.70
N LEU A 141 1.48 13.09 -2.76
CA LEU A 141 1.01 12.68 -1.45
C LEU A 141 -0.43 13.12 -1.22
N ARG A 142 -1.31 12.16 -0.94
CA ARG A 142 -2.72 12.40 -0.62
C ARG A 142 -3.01 11.92 0.80
N ALA A 143 -3.45 12.84 1.66
CA ALA A 143 -3.88 12.56 3.02
C ALA A 143 -5.15 13.39 3.32
N ARG A 144 -6.18 13.20 2.51
CA ARG A 144 -7.48 13.88 2.66
C ARG A 144 -8.29 13.21 3.76
N SER A 145 -8.88 14.00 4.65
CA SER A 145 -9.66 13.50 5.80
C SER A 145 -8.86 12.52 6.69
N THR A 146 -7.55 12.75 6.81
CA THR A 146 -6.61 12.02 7.68
C THR A 146 -6.37 12.86 8.94
N TYR A 147 -7.41 13.04 9.76
CA TYR A 147 -7.44 14.02 10.86
C TYR A 147 -6.44 13.75 12.01
N ASN A 148 -5.92 12.53 12.11
CA ASN A 148 -4.91 12.21 13.12
C ASN A 148 -3.50 12.64 12.70
N LEU A 149 -3.26 12.85 11.40
CA LEU A 149 -1.99 13.30 10.87
C LEU A 149 -1.88 14.81 11.12
N ARG A 150 -1.45 15.17 12.33
CA ARG A 150 -1.34 16.58 12.76
C ARG A 150 0.04 17.16 12.46
N LYS A 151 1.05 16.31 12.31
CA LYS A 151 2.44 16.69 12.01
C LYS A 151 2.91 15.97 10.76
N LEU A 152 3.67 16.69 9.94
CA LEU A 152 4.42 16.12 8.83
C LEU A 152 5.89 15.98 9.24
N PRO A 153 6.64 15.02 8.66
CA PRO A 153 8.09 15.01 8.78
C PRO A 153 8.68 16.23 8.08
N ASP A 154 9.95 16.50 8.35
CA ASP A 154 10.69 17.61 7.75
C ASP A 154 10.59 17.56 6.21
N LEU A 155 10.36 18.71 5.57
CA LEU A 155 10.19 18.81 4.11
C LEU A 155 11.42 18.31 3.34
N SER A 156 12.61 18.34 3.93
CA SER A 156 13.83 17.76 3.36
C SER A 156 13.74 16.25 3.09
N LYS A 157 12.77 15.55 3.73
CA LYS A 157 12.48 14.14 3.48
C LYS A 157 11.71 13.89 2.18
N PHE A 158 11.12 14.93 1.59
CA PHE A 158 10.26 14.88 0.41
C PHE A 158 10.95 15.51 -0.82
N ARG A 159 12.13 15.01 -1.19
CA ARG A 159 12.96 15.61 -2.27
C ARG A 159 12.29 15.67 -3.64
N SER A 160 11.32 14.79 -3.90
CA SER A 160 10.65 14.68 -5.21
C SER A 160 9.22 15.22 -5.23
N LEU A 161 8.71 15.75 -4.12
CA LEU A 161 7.28 16.07 -3.97
C LEU A 161 6.87 17.24 -4.88
N ILE A 162 5.85 17.01 -5.70
CA ILE A 162 5.30 17.99 -6.66
C ILE A 162 3.82 18.28 -6.40
N GLU A 163 3.08 17.37 -5.77
CA GLU A 163 1.66 17.51 -5.48
C GLU A 163 1.35 17.00 -4.08
N ALA A 164 0.70 17.83 -3.26
CA ALA A 164 0.30 17.46 -1.91
C ALA A 164 -1.15 17.86 -1.64
N ASN A 165 -1.96 16.90 -1.19
CA ASN A 165 -3.37 17.08 -0.88
C ASN A 165 -3.61 16.71 0.60
N PHE A 166 -3.47 17.67 1.49
CA PHE A 166 -3.59 17.47 2.94
C PHE A 166 -4.96 17.83 3.52
N THR A 167 -5.21 17.36 4.73
CA THR A 167 -6.42 17.66 5.50
C THR A 167 -6.37 19.06 6.12
N TYR A 168 -5.20 19.46 6.62
CA TYR A 168 -5.03 20.73 7.32
C TYR A 168 -4.39 21.76 6.38
N PRO A 169 -5.03 22.93 6.16
CA PRO A 169 -4.43 24.00 5.36
C PRO A 169 -3.07 24.48 5.89
N SER A 170 -2.85 24.39 7.20
CA SER A 170 -1.58 24.75 7.84
C SER A 170 -0.39 23.87 7.42
N HIS A 171 -0.61 22.73 6.77
CA HIS A 171 0.46 21.93 6.18
C HIS A 171 0.94 22.47 4.82
N CYS A 172 0.20 23.42 4.24
CA CYS A 172 0.52 24.04 2.96
C CYS A 172 1.08 25.46 3.09
N CYS A 173 1.29 25.94 4.33
CA CYS A 173 1.84 27.25 4.66
C CYS A 173 3.28 27.10 5.15
#